data_AF-A0A2E9ARJ5-F1
#
_entry.id   AF-A0A2E9ARJ5-F1
#
_cell.length_a   1.000
_cell.length_b   1.000
_cell.length_c   1.000
_cell.angle_alpha   90.00
_cell.angle_beta   90.00
_cell.angle_gamma   90.00
#
_symmetry.space_group_name_H-M   'P 1'
#
loop_
_entity.id
_entity.type
_entity.pdbx_description
1 polymer ?
#
loop_
_entity_poly.entity_id
_entity_poly.type
_entity_poly.pdbx_seq_one_letter_code
_entity_poly.pdbx_strand_id
1 'polypeptide(L)'
;MDLGVSEEYAHKLADDRKWDDVKILTSGQIAQICGIDSGSSQEIFNVMAAAGKRSRAATKTEKTIVRRRPASRRRKKKSLPLQEYDSESKMREILRDIDIDDPIYQQLRDVSIDMDALLTPRILGDLTEGVRARGMSKLTKAEAKKVIESSMSLLSMSRADPYEAVGITTAQSIGEPGTQMTMRTFHYAGVATVNVTQGLPRVIEIVDARKVPKTPTMLIYLDELNPKGKKPLNTDEKAVRKIAAALEMTNAP
;
A
#
# COMPACT_ATOMS: atom_id res chain seq x y z
N MET A 1 15.96 -1.29 42.91
CA MET A 1 16.17 -0.68 44.24
C MET A 1 14.86 -0.05 44.70
N ASP A 2 13.86 -0.83 45.13
CA ASP A 2 12.54 -0.24 45.47
C ASP A 2 11.70 -1.17 46.38
N LEU A 3 12.32 -1.69 47.44
CA LEU A 3 11.62 -2.45 48.49
C LEU A 3 11.53 -1.70 49.81
N GLY A 4 12.04 -0.46 49.89
CA GLY A 4 11.99 0.35 51.12
C GLY A 4 12.90 -0.15 52.25
N VAL A 5 13.80 -1.09 51.96
CA VAL A 5 14.82 -1.59 52.89
C VAL A 5 16.04 -0.67 52.82
N SER A 6 16.63 -0.32 53.98
CA SER A 6 17.85 0.48 54.05
C SER A 6 18.99 -0.14 53.21
N GLU A 7 19.75 0.70 52.51
CA GLU A 7 20.76 0.29 51.53
C GLU A 7 21.82 -0.65 52.13
N GLU A 8 22.20 -0.43 53.38
CA GLU A 8 23.18 -1.26 54.11
C GLU A 8 22.74 -2.72 54.25
N TYR A 9 21.44 -2.97 54.44
CA TYR A 9 20.88 -4.33 54.55
C TYR A 9 20.51 -4.90 53.19
N ALA A 10 20.14 -4.04 52.24
CA ALA A 10 19.81 -4.44 50.87
C ALA A 10 21.00 -5.09 50.16
N HIS A 11 22.22 -4.57 50.37
CA HIS A 11 23.44 -5.18 49.82
C HIS A 11 23.72 -6.57 50.41
N LYS A 12 23.59 -6.74 51.73
CA LYS A 12 23.82 -8.04 52.39
C LYS A 12 22.76 -9.09 52.03
N LEU A 13 21.52 -8.67 51.77
CA LEU A 13 20.42 -9.56 51.39
C LEU A 13 20.47 -9.98 49.91
N ALA A 14 21.04 -9.14 49.05
CA ALA A 14 21.12 -9.37 47.60
C ALA A 14 22.45 -10.00 47.16
N ASP A 15 23.40 -10.22 48.07
CA ASP A 15 24.71 -10.79 47.76
C ASP A 15 24.54 -12.20 47.14
N ASP A 16 24.89 -12.29 45.85
CA ASP A 16 24.71 -13.44 44.94
C ASP A 16 23.27 -14.00 44.79
N ARG A 17 22.21 -13.25 45.15
CA ARG A 17 20.80 -13.70 45.04
C ARG A 17 19.91 -12.75 44.26
N LYS A 18 18.98 -13.30 43.47
CA LYS A 18 17.93 -12.50 42.84
C LYS A 18 16.94 -12.02 43.90
N TRP A 19 16.46 -10.80 43.76
CA TRP A 19 15.50 -10.17 44.69
C TRP A 19 14.18 -10.92 44.85
N ASP A 20 13.81 -11.78 43.90
CA ASP A 20 12.63 -12.64 44.04
C ASP A 20 12.84 -13.77 45.06
N ASP A 21 14.06 -14.27 45.20
CA ASP A 21 14.41 -15.28 46.22
C ASP A 21 14.46 -14.65 47.62
N VAL A 22 14.88 -13.39 47.70
CA VAL A 22 14.95 -12.63 48.97
C VAL A 22 13.54 -12.38 49.54
N LYS A 23 12.52 -12.24 48.71
CA LYS A 23 11.11 -12.02 49.14
C LYS A 23 10.48 -13.24 49.84
N ILE A 24 11.05 -14.43 49.66
CA ILE A 24 10.52 -15.69 50.21
C ILE A 24 11.20 -16.02 51.55
N LEU A 25 12.23 -15.27 51.94
CA LEU A 25 12.95 -15.47 53.20
C LEU A 25 12.07 -15.18 54.42
N THR A 26 12.23 -16.00 55.45
CA THR A 26 11.60 -15.79 56.76
C THR A 26 12.37 -14.75 57.56
N SER A 27 11.72 -14.09 58.53
CA SER A 27 12.38 -13.09 59.40
C SER A 27 13.59 -13.65 60.14
N GLY A 28 13.57 -14.93 60.54
CA GLY A 28 14.72 -15.61 61.15
C GLY A 28 15.92 -15.77 60.22
N GLN A 29 15.70 -16.01 58.92
CA GLN A 29 16.79 -16.09 57.93
C GLN A 29 17.37 -14.71 57.63
N ILE A 30 16.54 -13.67 57.62
CA ILE A 30 16.98 -12.27 57.47
C ILE A 30 17.86 -11.87 58.66
N ALA A 31 17.51 -12.26 59.88
CA ALA A 31 18.33 -12.03 61.07
C ALA A 31 19.73 -12.68 60.97
N GLN A 32 19.79 -13.93 60.48
CA GLN A 32 21.06 -14.65 60.29
C GLN A 32 21.95 -14.04 59.21
N ILE A 33 21.37 -13.59 58.09
CA ILE A 33 22.12 -13.02 56.96
C ILE A 33 22.64 -11.62 57.30
N CYS A 34 21.82 -10.80 57.97
CA CYS A 34 22.18 -9.42 58.29
C CYS A 34 22.92 -9.27 59.63
N GLY A 35 22.92 -10.30 60.49
CA GLY A 35 23.54 -10.26 61.82
C GLY A 35 22.83 -9.32 62.79
N ILE A 36 21.50 -9.20 62.68
CA ILE A 36 20.66 -8.26 63.41
C ILE A 36 19.72 -8.97 64.40
N ASP A 37 19.16 -8.21 65.34
CA ASP A 37 18.21 -8.71 66.33
C ASP A 37 16.85 -9.11 65.69
N SER A 38 16.05 -9.86 66.47
CA SER A 38 14.74 -10.35 66.03
C SER A 38 13.72 -9.24 65.79
N GLY A 39 13.88 -8.06 66.40
CA GLY A 39 12.99 -6.91 66.18
C GLY A 39 13.25 -6.27 64.82
N SER A 40 14.50 -5.89 64.57
CA SER A 40 14.91 -5.25 63.30
C SER A 40 14.66 -6.14 62.07
N SER A 41 14.85 -7.46 62.20
CA SER A 41 14.56 -8.41 61.11
C SER A 41 13.07 -8.56 60.82
N GLN A 42 12.20 -8.43 61.83
CA GLN A 42 10.75 -8.46 61.65
C GLN A 42 10.23 -7.19 60.96
N GLU A 43 10.85 -6.03 61.22
CA GLU A 43 10.54 -4.78 60.52
C GLU A 43 10.89 -4.86 59.04
N ILE A 44 12.08 -5.37 58.70
CA ILE A 44 12.50 -5.58 57.30
C ILE A 44 11.55 -6.56 56.60
N PHE A 45 11.17 -7.66 57.26
CA PHE A 45 10.21 -8.62 56.72
C PHE A 45 8.84 -7.97 56.44
N ASN A 46 8.34 -7.14 57.35
CA ASN A 46 7.06 -6.43 57.18
C ASN A 46 7.11 -5.43 56.02
N VAL A 47 8.23 -4.71 55.86
CA VAL A 47 8.46 -3.78 54.75
C VAL A 47 8.50 -4.52 53.40
N MET A 48 9.18 -5.67 53.33
CA MET A 48 9.21 -6.52 52.14
C MET A 48 7.83 -7.13 51.81
N ALA A 49 7.09 -7.56 52.83
CA ALA A 49 5.72 -8.07 52.67
C ALA A 49 4.73 -6.98 52.21
N ALA A 50 4.93 -5.73 52.65
CA ALA A 50 4.13 -4.59 52.20
C ALA A 50 4.40 -4.24 50.72
N ALA A 51 5.66 -4.32 50.27
CA ALA A 51 6.02 -4.12 48.88
C ALA A 51 5.38 -5.17 47.94
N GLY A 52 5.28 -6.44 48.39
CA GLY A 52 4.61 -7.51 47.64
C GLY A 52 3.08 -7.37 47.53
N LYS A 53 2.46 -6.52 48.36
CA LYS A 53 1.00 -6.30 48.41
C LYS A 53 0.52 -5.08 47.61
N ARG A 54 1.35 -4.46 46.77
CA ARG A 54 0.88 -3.46 45.78
C ARG A 54 0.11 -4.11 44.63
N SER A 55 -1.08 -4.62 44.93
CA SER A 55 -2.23 -4.81 44.04
C SER A 55 -3.22 -5.77 44.71
N ARG A 56 -4.12 -5.25 45.55
CA ARG A 56 -5.48 -5.76 45.84
C ARG A 56 -6.05 -5.05 47.07
N ALA A 57 -6.29 -3.75 46.94
CA ALA A 57 -7.20 -3.03 47.82
C ALA A 57 -8.03 -2.07 46.95
N ALA A 58 -9.03 -2.62 46.27
CA ALA A 58 -10.04 -1.82 45.60
C ALA A 58 -11.09 -1.40 46.63
N THR A 59 -11.01 -0.15 47.09
CA THR A 59 -12.12 0.53 47.76
C THR A 59 -13.32 0.54 46.81
N LYS A 60 -14.42 -0.10 47.21
CA LYS A 60 -15.69 -0.10 46.46
C LYS A 60 -16.27 1.32 46.45
N THR A 61 -15.88 2.10 45.45
CA THR A 61 -16.68 3.22 44.96
C THR A 61 -17.69 2.66 43.98
N GLU A 62 -18.98 2.98 44.14
CA GLU A 62 -20.00 2.65 43.16
C GLU A 62 -19.68 3.38 41.85
N LYS A 63 -19.02 2.68 40.94
CA LYS A 63 -18.79 3.17 39.58
C LYS A 63 -19.98 2.74 38.74
N THR A 64 -20.77 3.72 38.28
CA THR A 64 -21.78 3.49 37.23
C THR A 64 -21.04 3.18 35.92
N ILE A 65 -20.79 1.91 35.65
CA ILE A 65 -20.15 1.48 34.41
C ILE A 65 -21.18 1.59 33.29
N VAL A 66 -21.18 2.72 32.57
CA VAL A 66 -21.88 2.83 31.30
C VAL A 66 -21.11 2.00 30.27
N ARG A 67 -21.46 0.72 30.15
CA ARG A 67 -20.98 -0.12 29.04
C ARG A 67 -21.63 0.38 27.76
N ARG A 68 -20.88 1.11 26.94
CA ARG A 68 -21.26 1.40 25.56
C ARG A 68 -21.49 0.05 24.88
N ARG A 69 -22.73 -0.23 24.45
CA ARG A 69 -23.03 -1.42 23.63
C ARG A 69 -22.01 -1.43 22.48
N PRO A 70 -21.21 -2.50 22.30
CA PRO A 70 -20.38 -2.61 21.12
C PRO A 70 -21.34 -2.60 19.94
N ALA A 71 -21.28 -1.56 19.11
CA ALA A 71 -22.00 -1.56 17.86
C ALA A 71 -21.57 -2.84 17.13
N SER A 72 -22.55 -3.67 16.77
CA SER A 72 -22.31 -4.82 15.90
C SER A 72 -21.66 -4.27 14.63
N ARG A 73 -20.33 -4.36 14.55
CA ARG A 73 -19.61 -4.15 13.30
C ARG A 73 -20.03 -5.33 12.43
N ARG A 74 -21.15 -5.16 11.72
CA ARG A 74 -21.56 -6.03 10.64
C ARG A 74 -20.32 -6.16 9.76
N ARG A 75 -19.69 -7.34 9.76
CA ARG A 75 -18.60 -7.64 8.82
C ARG A 75 -19.23 -7.49 7.44
N LYS A 76 -19.07 -6.32 6.81
CA LYS A 76 -19.31 -6.19 5.37
C LYS A 76 -18.39 -7.22 4.74
N LYS A 77 -18.96 -8.11 3.91
CA LYS A 77 -18.18 -9.04 3.09
C LYS A 77 -17.12 -8.20 2.37
N LYS A 78 -15.85 -8.48 2.65
CA LYS A 78 -14.70 -7.72 2.14
C LYS A 78 -14.42 -7.97 0.65
N SER A 79 -15.01 -9.02 0.09
CA SER A 79 -14.94 -9.28 -1.34
C SER A 79 -16.00 -8.42 -2.02
N LEU A 80 -15.58 -7.33 -2.65
CA LEU A 80 -16.33 -6.84 -3.80
C LEU A 80 -16.46 -8.02 -4.78
N PRO A 81 -17.63 -8.24 -5.39
CA PRO A 81 -17.73 -9.20 -6.48
C PRO A 81 -16.70 -8.80 -7.55
N LEU A 82 -16.05 -9.80 -8.16
CA LEU A 82 -15.25 -9.54 -9.35
C LEU A 82 -16.14 -8.78 -10.33
N GLN A 83 -15.66 -7.62 -10.79
CA GLN A 83 -16.35 -6.90 -11.85
C GLN A 83 -16.40 -7.81 -13.08
N GLU A 84 -17.58 -7.99 -13.65
CA GLU A 84 -17.73 -8.77 -14.87
C GLU A 84 -16.96 -8.07 -16.00
N TYR A 85 -16.20 -8.86 -16.77
CA TYR A 85 -15.43 -8.34 -17.89
C TYR A 85 -16.39 -7.95 -19.01
N ASP A 86 -16.57 -6.64 -19.20
CA ASP A 86 -17.31 -6.09 -20.34
C ASP A 86 -16.39 -6.01 -21.56
N SER A 87 -16.53 -6.99 -22.45
CA SER A 87 -15.77 -7.06 -23.70
C SER A 87 -16.09 -5.90 -24.64
N GLU A 88 -17.33 -5.38 -24.65
CA GLU A 88 -17.73 -4.31 -25.55
C GLU A 88 -17.07 -3.00 -25.17
N SER A 89 -17.10 -2.64 -23.89
CA SER A 89 -16.40 -1.45 -23.39
C SER A 89 -14.91 -1.52 -23.67
N LYS A 90 -14.29 -2.71 -23.50
CA LYS A 90 -12.86 -2.87 -23.78
C LYS A 90 -12.54 -2.73 -25.27
N MET A 91 -13.38 -3.28 -26.15
CA MET A 91 -13.21 -3.13 -27.60
C MET A 91 -13.35 -1.67 -28.04
N ARG A 92 -14.29 -0.91 -27.47
CA ARG A 92 -14.38 0.54 -27.71
C ARG A 92 -13.12 1.27 -27.25
N GLU A 93 -12.55 0.90 -26.11
CA GLU A 93 -11.31 1.50 -25.60
C GLU A 93 -10.10 1.20 -26.50
N ILE A 94 -10.01 -0.02 -27.06
CA ILE A 94 -8.94 -0.40 -27.99
C ILE A 94 -9.02 0.44 -29.28
N LEU A 95 -10.24 0.69 -29.76
CA LEU A 95 -10.52 1.38 -31.02
C LEU A 95 -10.67 2.91 -30.89
N ARG A 96 -10.58 3.46 -29.66
CA ARG A 96 -10.91 4.87 -29.35
C ARG A 96 -10.19 5.90 -30.21
N ASP A 97 -8.97 5.59 -30.63
CA ASP A 97 -8.09 6.52 -31.34
C ASP A 97 -7.75 6.03 -32.77
N ILE A 98 -8.55 5.10 -33.32
CA ILE A 98 -8.31 4.50 -34.63
C ILE A 98 -9.43 4.92 -35.58
N ASP A 99 -9.06 5.54 -36.71
CA ASP A 99 -9.98 5.85 -37.80
C ASP A 99 -10.21 4.60 -38.66
N ILE A 100 -11.19 3.78 -38.28
CA ILE A 100 -11.52 2.51 -38.95
C ILE A 100 -12.08 2.73 -40.37
N ASP A 101 -12.67 3.91 -40.60
CA ASP A 101 -13.29 4.27 -41.85
C ASP A 101 -12.28 4.84 -42.88
N ASP A 102 -11.01 5.01 -42.47
CA ASP A 102 -9.95 5.46 -43.37
C ASP A 102 -9.75 4.46 -44.53
N PRO A 103 -9.80 4.91 -45.79
CA PRO A 103 -9.50 4.06 -46.96
C PRO A 103 -8.14 3.35 -46.87
N ILE A 104 -7.13 3.97 -46.26
CA ILE A 104 -5.80 3.35 -46.09
C ILE A 104 -5.86 2.23 -45.04
N TYR A 105 -6.62 2.44 -43.96
CA TYR A 105 -6.79 1.43 -42.90
C TYR A 105 -7.48 0.18 -43.43
N GLN A 106 -8.56 0.35 -44.20
CA GLN A 106 -9.29 -0.76 -44.80
C GLN A 106 -8.40 -1.56 -45.76
N GLN A 107 -7.61 -0.87 -46.59
CA GLN A 107 -6.66 -1.54 -47.49
C GLN A 107 -5.59 -2.34 -46.75
N LEU A 108 -5.00 -1.77 -45.69
CA LEU A 108 -4.02 -2.49 -44.88
C LEU A 108 -4.65 -3.66 -44.13
N ARG A 109 -5.88 -3.50 -43.65
CA ARG A 109 -6.63 -4.57 -42.99
C ARG A 109 -6.91 -5.73 -43.94
N ASP A 110 -7.40 -5.45 -45.14
CA ASP A 110 -7.71 -6.49 -46.14
C ASP A 110 -6.45 -7.26 -46.53
N VAL A 111 -5.34 -6.55 -46.80
CA VAL A 111 -4.07 -7.20 -47.14
C VAL A 111 -3.50 -7.97 -45.94
N SER A 112 -3.71 -7.50 -44.71
CA SER A 112 -3.32 -8.21 -43.50
C SER A 112 -4.08 -9.53 -43.34
N ILE A 113 -5.37 -9.55 -43.67
CA ILE A 113 -6.21 -10.76 -43.66
C ILE A 113 -5.75 -11.72 -44.76
N ASP A 114 -5.48 -11.21 -45.97
CA ASP A 114 -5.00 -12.02 -47.10
C ASP A 114 -3.65 -12.71 -46.80
N MET A 115 -2.79 -12.06 -46.02
CA MET A 115 -1.47 -12.57 -45.64
C MET A 115 -1.48 -13.37 -44.32
N ASP A 116 -2.63 -13.54 -43.68
CA ASP A 116 -2.77 -14.13 -42.33
C ASP A 116 -1.79 -13.50 -41.30
N ALA A 117 -1.58 -12.18 -41.42
CA ALA A 117 -0.67 -11.46 -40.56
C ALA A 117 -1.34 -11.17 -39.21
N LEU A 118 -0.71 -11.60 -38.11
CA LEU A 118 -1.15 -11.39 -36.73
C LEU A 118 -0.87 -9.94 -36.26
N LEU A 119 -1.49 -8.95 -36.92
CA LEU A 119 -1.36 -7.54 -36.58
C LEU A 119 -2.55 -7.06 -35.74
N THR A 120 -2.25 -6.42 -34.61
CA THR A 120 -3.26 -5.79 -33.75
C THR A 120 -3.86 -4.56 -34.45
N PRO A 121 -5.16 -4.26 -34.27
CA PRO A 121 -5.79 -3.06 -34.85
C PRO A 121 -5.04 -1.74 -34.61
N ARG A 122 -4.38 -1.61 -33.44
CA ARG A 122 -3.53 -0.45 -33.11
C ARG A 122 -2.29 -0.35 -33.99
N ILE A 123 -1.62 -1.46 -34.27
CA ILE A 123 -0.45 -1.47 -35.16
C ILE A 123 -0.88 -1.03 -36.56
N LEU A 124 -2.05 -1.46 -37.03
CA LEU A 124 -2.60 -0.99 -38.30
C LEU A 124 -2.90 0.52 -38.27
N GLY A 125 -3.44 1.03 -37.16
CA GLY A 125 -3.64 2.47 -36.94
C GLY A 125 -2.32 3.26 -37.01
N ASP A 126 -1.30 2.83 -36.28
CA ASP A 126 0.01 3.47 -36.26
C ASP A 126 0.66 3.45 -37.66
N LEU A 127 0.47 2.37 -38.43
CA LEU A 127 0.93 2.27 -39.82
C LEU A 127 0.19 3.26 -40.73
N THR A 128 -1.12 3.41 -40.58
CA THR A 128 -1.89 4.41 -41.35
C THR A 128 -1.43 5.84 -41.05
N GLU A 129 -1.20 6.16 -39.78
CA GLU A 129 -0.68 7.46 -39.39
C GLU A 129 0.73 7.70 -39.96
N GLY A 130 1.61 6.69 -39.88
CA GLY A 130 2.96 6.75 -40.45
C GLY A 130 2.98 6.92 -41.98
N VAL A 131 2.01 6.33 -42.69
CA VAL A 131 1.83 6.52 -44.13
C VAL A 131 1.35 7.93 -44.45
N ARG A 132 0.38 8.45 -43.67
CA ARG A 132 -0.13 9.82 -43.83
C ARG A 132 0.94 10.86 -43.53
N ALA A 133 1.76 10.66 -42.50
CA ALA A 133 2.87 11.54 -42.15
C ALA A 133 3.91 11.66 -43.28
N ARG A 134 4.02 10.63 -44.15
CA ARG A 134 4.87 10.64 -45.35
C ARG A 134 4.20 11.29 -46.56
N GLY A 135 2.99 11.83 -46.41
CA GLY A 135 2.27 12.56 -47.47
C GLY A 135 1.57 11.67 -48.50
N MET A 136 1.44 10.36 -48.26
CA MET A 136 0.74 9.45 -49.17
C MET A 136 -0.74 9.36 -48.79
N SER A 137 -1.61 9.77 -49.71
CA SER A 137 -3.08 9.77 -49.53
C SER A 137 -3.75 8.49 -50.02
N LYS A 138 -3.04 7.64 -50.79
CA LYS A 138 -3.51 6.36 -51.31
C LYS A 138 -2.34 5.38 -51.36
N LEU A 139 -2.59 4.12 -51.01
CA LEU A 139 -1.65 3.02 -51.22
C LEU A 139 -2.12 2.17 -52.41
N THR A 140 -1.16 1.73 -53.22
CA THR A 140 -1.42 0.59 -54.11
C THR A 140 -1.40 -0.71 -53.31
N LYS A 141 -2.09 -1.75 -53.79
CA LYS A 141 -2.07 -3.08 -53.14
C LYS A 141 -0.64 -3.64 -52.97
N ALA A 142 0.25 -3.34 -53.93
CA ALA A 142 1.63 -3.79 -53.89
C ALA A 142 2.45 -3.06 -52.80
N GLU A 143 2.22 -1.77 -52.60
CA GLU A 143 2.85 -0.99 -51.53
C GLU A 143 2.32 -1.41 -50.16
N ALA A 144 1.00 -1.62 -50.03
CA ALA A 144 0.38 -2.15 -48.81
C ALA A 144 0.98 -3.49 -48.39
N LYS A 145 1.17 -4.40 -49.36
CA LYS A 145 1.81 -5.69 -49.13
C LYS A 145 3.24 -5.53 -48.61
N LYS A 146 4.04 -4.65 -49.22
CA LYS A 146 5.42 -4.39 -48.76
C LYS A 146 5.47 -3.81 -47.35
N VAL A 147 4.56 -2.91 -47.01
CA VAL A 147 4.46 -2.33 -45.66
C VAL A 147 4.19 -3.42 -44.64
N ILE A 148 3.18 -4.26 -44.89
CA ILE A 148 2.79 -5.36 -43.98
C ILE A 148 3.90 -6.40 -43.87
N GLU A 149 4.53 -6.78 -44.97
CA GLU A 149 5.66 -7.71 -44.99
C GLU A 149 6.85 -7.17 -44.17
N SER A 150 7.17 -5.88 -44.33
CA SER A 150 8.23 -5.23 -43.55
C SER A 150 7.88 -5.17 -42.06
N SER A 151 6.63 -4.83 -41.72
CA SER A 151 6.15 -4.83 -40.34
C SER A 151 6.20 -6.22 -39.71
N MET A 152 5.80 -7.25 -40.45
CA MET A 152 5.84 -8.63 -39.97
C MET A 152 7.27 -9.10 -39.73
N SER A 153 8.19 -8.76 -40.63
CA SER A 153 9.62 -9.04 -40.47
C SER A 153 10.18 -8.36 -39.22
N LEU A 154 9.92 -7.06 -39.03
CA LEU A 154 10.35 -6.31 -37.84
C LEU A 154 9.77 -6.88 -36.54
N LEU A 155 8.48 -7.26 -36.55
CA LEU A 155 7.84 -7.89 -35.40
C LEU A 155 8.49 -9.24 -35.08
N SER A 156 8.81 -10.05 -36.09
CA SER A 156 9.50 -11.32 -35.90
C SER A 156 10.91 -11.13 -35.33
N MET A 157 11.64 -10.11 -35.79
CA MET A 157 12.97 -9.75 -35.29
C MET A 157 12.96 -9.14 -33.88
N SER A 158 11.85 -8.53 -33.47
CA SER A 158 11.72 -7.88 -32.16
C SER A 158 11.29 -8.84 -31.04
N ARG A 159 11.17 -10.14 -31.34
CA ARG A 159 10.82 -11.16 -30.34
C ARG A 159 12.04 -11.42 -29.47
N ALA A 160 11.81 -11.66 -28.18
CA ALA A 160 12.86 -12.15 -27.31
C ALA A 160 13.27 -13.55 -27.75
N ASP A 161 14.58 -13.81 -27.76
CA ASP A 161 15.11 -15.12 -28.10
C ASP A 161 14.65 -16.18 -27.07
N PRO A 162 14.32 -17.40 -27.52
CA PRO A 162 14.01 -18.49 -26.60
C PRO A 162 15.17 -18.74 -25.63
N TYR A 163 14.85 -19.04 -24.38
CA TYR A 163 15.81 -19.31 -23.29
C TYR A 163 16.63 -18.11 -22.78
N GLU A 164 16.30 -16.89 -23.22
CA GLU A 164 16.90 -15.69 -22.64
C GLU A 164 16.55 -15.55 -21.15
N ALA A 165 17.50 -15.07 -20.34
CA ALA A 165 17.36 -14.90 -18.90
C ALA A 165 16.52 -13.65 -18.53
N VAL A 166 15.31 -13.55 -19.08
CA VAL A 166 14.44 -12.37 -18.96
C VAL A 166 14.16 -11.97 -17.52
N GLY A 167 14.12 -12.92 -16.58
CA GLY A 167 13.91 -12.64 -15.15
C GLY A 167 15.07 -11.87 -14.50
N ILE A 168 16.31 -12.16 -14.88
CA ILE A 168 17.49 -11.46 -14.36
C ILE A 168 17.58 -10.07 -15.00
N THR A 169 17.40 -10.00 -16.31
CA THR A 169 17.42 -8.73 -17.07
C THR A 169 16.32 -7.77 -16.61
N THR A 170 15.11 -8.28 -16.35
CA THR A 170 14.03 -7.46 -15.79
C THR A 170 14.30 -7.02 -14.35
N ALA A 171 14.85 -7.90 -13.50
CA ALA A 171 15.21 -7.54 -12.12
C ALA A 171 16.30 -6.46 -12.05
N GLN A 172 17.31 -6.54 -12.92
CA GLN A 172 18.36 -5.53 -12.99
C GLN A 172 17.84 -4.20 -13.54
N SER A 173 17.09 -4.22 -14.64
CA SER A 173 16.58 -2.99 -15.29
C SER A 173 15.63 -2.19 -14.40
N ILE A 174 14.84 -2.84 -13.52
CA ILE A 174 14.02 -2.14 -12.52
C ILE A 174 14.82 -1.70 -11.29
N GLY A 175 15.84 -2.47 -10.89
CA GLY A 175 16.61 -2.22 -9.67
C GLY A 175 17.69 -1.13 -9.81
N GLU A 176 18.37 -1.08 -10.95
CA GLU A 176 19.43 -0.11 -11.24
C GLU A 176 19.01 1.36 -11.08
N PRO A 177 17.88 1.84 -11.66
CA PRO A 177 17.44 3.22 -11.49
C PRO A 177 17.04 3.53 -10.03
N GLY A 178 16.70 2.51 -9.23
CA GLY A 178 16.36 2.69 -7.82
C GLY A 178 17.49 3.36 -7.02
N THR A 179 18.75 3.01 -7.33
CA THR A 179 19.92 3.65 -6.73
C THR A 179 20.02 5.13 -7.09
N GLN A 180 19.75 5.48 -8.36
CA GLN A 180 19.79 6.86 -8.87
C GLN A 180 18.63 7.72 -8.36
N MET A 181 17.47 7.12 -8.07
CA MET A 181 16.29 7.84 -7.56
C MET A 181 16.48 8.45 -6.16
N THR A 182 17.46 7.96 -5.40
CA THR A 182 17.76 8.49 -4.04
C THR A 182 18.36 9.89 -4.04
N MET A 183 19.10 10.27 -5.09
CA MET A 183 19.81 11.56 -5.16
C MET A 183 19.00 12.70 -5.81
N ARG A 184 17.99 12.39 -6.65
CA ARG A 184 17.26 13.39 -7.45
C ARG A 184 16.01 13.99 -6.78
N THR A 185 15.56 13.47 -5.64
CA THR A 185 14.24 13.79 -5.07
C THR A 185 14.22 14.93 -4.04
N PHE A 186 15.37 15.37 -3.53
CA PHE A 186 15.41 16.40 -2.47
C PHE A 186 15.27 17.85 -2.96
N HIS A 187 15.43 18.12 -4.26
CA HIS A 187 15.45 19.49 -4.80
C HIS A 187 14.10 19.97 -5.40
N TYR A 188 13.08 19.12 -5.47
CA TYR A 188 11.73 19.46 -5.98
C TYR A 188 10.77 19.96 -4.88
N ALA A 189 11.27 20.35 -3.71
CA ALA A 189 10.51 20.71 -2.51
C ALA A 189 9.74 22.06 -2.58
N GLY A 190 9.43 22.58 -3.77
CA GLY A 190 8.85 23.91 -3.96
C GLY A 190 7.47 23.98 -4.61
N VAL A 191 6.91 22.87 -5.11
CA VAL A 191 5.58 22.86 -5.74
C VAL A 191 4.64 22.01 -4.88
N ALA A 192 3.51 22.58 -4.48
CA ALA A 192 2.51 22.00 -3.57
C ALA A 192 1.73 20.81 -4.18
N THR A 193 2.33 20.03 -5.08
CA THR A 193 1.76 18.80 -5.61
C THR A 193 2.30 17.63 -4.79
N VAL A 194 1.58 17.29 -3.71
CA VAL A 194 1.56 15.98 -3.05
C VAL A 194 2.93 15.29 -2.94
N ASN A 195 3.67 15.54 -1.85
CA ASN A 195 4.78 14.74 -1.32
C ASN A 195 5.45 13.76 -2.31
N VAL A 196 6.28 14.28 -3.21
CA VAL A 196 7.08 13.55 -4.21
C VAL A 196 8.20 12.69 -3.58
N THR A 197 8.34 12.68 -2.25
CA THR A 197 9.42 12.01 -1.51
C THR A 197 9.28 10.49 -1.39
N GLN A 198 8.33 9.84 -2.09
CA GLN A 198 8.03 8.42 -1.89
C GLN A 198 8.30 7.48 -3.06
N GLY A 199 8.97 7.90 -4.13
CA GLY A 199 9.18 7.04 -5.32
C GLY A 199 9.72 5.64 -4.99
N LEU A 200 10.97 5.55 -4.51
CA LEU A 200 11.59 4.26 -4.18
C LEU A 200 10.91 3.54 -3.00
N PRO A 201 10.60 4.20 -1.86
CA PRO A 201 9.85 3.57 -0.77
C PRO A 201 8.52 2.95 -1.23
N ARG A 202 7.80 3.61 -2.14
CA ARG A 202 6.52 3.13 -2.66
C ARG A 202 6.67 1.88 -3.52
N VAL A 203 7.69 1.83 -4.38
CA VAL A 203 7.99 0.62 -5.18
C VAL A 203 8.26 -0.57 -4.27
N ILE A 204 9.04 -0.39 -3.20
CA ILE A 204 9.31 -1.44 -2.20
C ILE A 204 8.02 -1.91 -1.54
N GLU A 205 7.13 -1.00 -1.13
CA GLU A 205 5.84 -1.38 -0.52
C GLU A 205 4.96 -2.25 -1.42
N ILE A 206 4.96 -1.95 -2.73
CA ILE A 206 4.18 -2.67 -3.73
C ILE A 206 4.77 -4.06 -3.97
N VAL A 207 6.09 -4.15 -4.17
CA VAL A 207 6.79 -5.43 -4.40
C VAL A 207 6.71 -6.35 -3.16
N ASP A 208 6.85 -5.79 -1.96
CA ASP A 208 6.70 -6.52 -0.68
C ASP A 208 5.24 -6.89 -0.35
N ALA A 209 4.27 -6.46 -1.17
CA ALA A 209 2.83 -6.65 -0.94
C ALA A 209 2.39 -6.24 0.49
N ARG A 210 2.84 -5.07 0.98
CA ARG A 210 2.52 -4.62 2.34
C ARG A 210 1.02 -4.42 2.52
N LYS A 211 0.49 -4.96 3.63
CA LYS A 211 -0.95 -4.91 3.96
C LYS A 211 -1.52 -3.50 4.12
N VAL A 212 -0.73 -2.55 4.64
CA VAL A 212 -1.12 -1.16 4.81
C VAL A 212 0.03 -0.29 4.32
N PRO A 213 -0.16 0.49 3.23
CA PRO A 213 0.88 1.39 2.73
C PRO A 213 1.00 2.62 3.64
N LYS A 214 2.17 3.27 3.67
CA LYS A 214 2.41 4.43 4.55
C LYS A 214 1.55 5.64 4.19
N THR A 215 1.34 5.92 2.91
CA THR A 215 0.42 6.96 2.43
C THR A 215 -0.60 6.37 1.47
N PRO A 216 -1.75 5.88 1.97
CA PRO A 216 -2.85 5.46 1.12
C PRO A 216 -3.51 6.69 0.49
N THR A 217 -3.60 6.71 -0.84
CA THR A 217 -4.34 7.72 -1.60
C THR A 217 -5.50 7.05 -2.32
N MET A 218 -6.64 7.72 -2.40
CA MET A 218 -7.82 7.27 -3.13
C MET A 218 -8.21 8.33 -4.15
N LEU A 219 -8.36 7.94 -5.41
CA LEU A 219 -8.94 8.78 -6.43
C LEU A 219 -10.41 8.37 -6.59
N ILE A 220 -11.31 9.29 -6.26
CA ILE A 220 -12.74 9.05 -6.22
C ILE A 220 -13.35 9.66 -7.48
N TYR A 221 -13.79 8.80 -8.40
CA TYR A 221 -14.57 9.22 -9.55
C TYR A 221 -16.01 9.52 -9.12
N LEU A 222 -16.59 10.53 -9.76
CA LEU A 222 -17.98 10.90 -9.56
C LEU A 222 -18.82 10.36 -10.72
N ASP A 223 -19.99 9.83 -10.41
CA ASP A 223 -20.92 9.36 -11.43
C ASP A 223 -21.43 10.54 -12.29
N GLU A 224 -21.67 10.27 -13.57
CA GLU A 224 -22.18 11.26 -14.53
C GLU A 224 -23.61 11.72 -14.23
N LEU A 225 -24.32 11.07 -13.30
CA LEU A 225 -25.72 11.36 -12.99
C LEU A 225 -25.91 11.43 -11.48
N ASN A 226 -26.61 12.47 -11.03
CA ASN A 226 -27.16 12.48 -9.69
C ASN A 226 -28.18 11.34 -9.50
N PRO A 227 -28.42 10.85 -8.27
CA PRO A 227 -29.52 9.93 -7.96
C PRO A 227 -30.91 10.45 -8.40
N LYS A 228 -31.00 11.75 -8.73
CA LYS A 228 -32.20 12.44 -9.23
C LYS A 228 -32.23 12.65 -10.75
N GLY A 229 -31.26 12.11 -11.50
CA GLY A 229 -31.26 12.02 -12.97
C GLY A 229 -31.21 13.33 -13.76
N LYS A 230 -30.91 14.49 -13.13
CA LYS A 230 -31.10 15.80 -13.78
C LYS A 230 -29.84 16.57 -14.17
N LYS A 231 -28.67 16.31 -13.58
CA LYS A 231 -27.41 17.02 -13.88
C LYS A 231 -26.19 16.15 -13.55
N PRO A 232 -25.08 16.27 -14.32
CA PRO A 232 -23.82 15.63 -14.00
C PRO A 232 -23.21 16.17 -12.71
N LEU A 233 -22.83 15.27 -11.78
CA LEU A 233 -22.19 15.66 -10.52
C LEU A 233 -20.87 16.39 -10.75
N ASN A 234 -20.16 16.04 -11.82
CA ASN A 234 -18.86 16.61 -12.15
C ASN A 234 -18.92 18.13 -12.36
N THR A 235 -20.08 18.68 -12.75
CA THR A 235 -20.26 20.12 -13.00
C THR A 235 -20.82 20.88 -11.79
N ASP A 236 -21.34 20.18 -10.77
CA ASP A 236 -21.94 20.81 -9.58
C ASP A 236 -20.96 20.84 -8.40
N GLU A 237 -20.15 21.90 -8.34
CA GLU A 237 -19.15 22.13 -7.31
C GLU A 237 -19.71 22.01 -5.88
N LYS A 238 -20.95 22.46 -5.64
CA LYS A 238 -21.57 22.42 -4.31
C LYS A 238 -21.88 20.99 -3.87
N ALA A 239 -22.32 20.14 -4.79
CA ALA A 239 -22.58 18.72 -4.52
C ALA A 239 -21.26 17.98 -4.24
N VAL A 240 -20.23 18.22 -5.06
CA VAL A 240 -18.90 17.62 -4.88
C VAL A 240 -18.29 18.02 -3.53
N ARG A 241 -18.34 19.31 -3.18
CA ARG A 241 -17.82 19.79 -1.90
C ARG A 241 -18.54 19.18 -0.70
N LYS A 242 -19.85 18.92 -0.82
CA LYS A 242 -20.63 18.22 0.22
C LYS A 242 -20.22 16.75 0.36
N ILE A 243 -19.93 16.07 -0.75
CA ILE A 243 -19.40 14.69 -0.73
C ILE A 243 -18.01 14.67 -0.13
N ALA A 244 -17.13 15.58 -0.53
CA ALA A 244 -15.79 15.72 0.03
C ALA A 244 -15.83 15.96 1.54
N ALA A 245 -16.67 16.89 2.02
CA ALA A 245 -16.84 17.16 3.45
C ALA A 245 -17.43 15.97 4.22
N ALA A 246 -18.24 15.11 3.57
CA ALA A 246 -18.76 13.90 4.20
C ALA A 246 -17.72 12.77 4.29
N LEU A 247 -16.72 12.79 3.40
CA LEU A 247 -15.60 11.84 3.39
C LEU A 247 -14.45 12.28 4.29
N GLU A 248 -14.28 13.60 4.45
CA GLU A 248 -13.32 14.18 5.37
C GLU A 248 -13.73 13.90 6.81
N MET A 249 -13.05 12.94 7.44
CA MET A 249 -13.24 12.64 8.86
C MET A 249 -12.41 13.61 9.70
N THR A 250 -13.01 14.73 10.13
CA THR A 250 -12.42 15.56 11.18
C THR A 250 -12.60 14.87 12.53
N ASN A 251 -11.56 14.20 13.02
CA ASN A 251 -11.52 13.82 14.43
C ASN A 251 -11.17 15.08 15.23
N ALA A 252 -12.10 15.57 16.06
CA ALA A 252 -11.78 16.60 17.04
C ALA A 252 -10.70 16.06 18.01
N PRO A 253 -9.77 16.92 18.46
CA PRO A 253 -8.67 16.52 19.34
C PRO A 253 -9.13 15.92 20.67
#